data_AF-A0A970ZVI9-F1
#
_entry.id   AF-A0A970ZVI9-F1
#
_cell.length_a   1.000
_cell.length_b   1.000
_cell.length_c   1.000
_cell.angle_alpha   90.00
_cell.angle_beta   90.00
_cell.angle_gamma   90.00
#
_symmetry.space_group_name_H-M   'P 1'
#
loop_
_entity.id
_entity.type
_entity.pdbx_description
1 polymer ?
#
loop_
_entity_poly.entity_id
_entity_poly.type
_entity_poly.pdbx_seq_one_letter_code
_entity_poly.pdbx_strand_id
1 'polypeptide(L)'
;MGTLLTGIRLALLLAASALPLHGEEAGTSLGLGYSITTDENGELVWEIQDAEGKNRDLGDAEKVRLLREKYFPEARAAAEAGESPEVWLVGFFHLDDRITERDPGKAEEAFRRGLELGRPDGLLYLADVYYREGMRQERERVERAGDFDHAGTLTLALLEAGHAEAVSLAISLASVHMFGWYGSEKNLEKGEVLLDAAEKLLPDNPLVQLMKAKLLIYRKDYSAAYTYAEKAERGFLAVPGEYEIIAAEVRRAKAAKISAAVLGGDLSKIDPEEFLQMSKDSLGLNGPLAWAIPLLLVLLLAFLLHRTRLSWRRGEGPGLRLSLFWIS
;
A
#
# COMPACT_ATOMS: atom_id res chain seq x y z
N MET A 1 7.61 -15.50 -2.34
CA MET A 1 6.88 -14.53 -1.49
C MET A 1 6.63 -13.18 -2.17
N GLY A 2 7.22 -12.88 -3.34
CA GLY A 2 7.00 -11.62 -4.08
C GLY A 2 5.83 -11.62 -5.08
N THR A 3 5.19 -12.77 -5.35
CA THR A 3 4.09 -12.90 -6.34
C THR A 3 2.69 -12.68 -5.76
N LEU A 4 2.53 -12.77 -4.44
CA LEU A 4 1.23 -12.57 -3.76
C LEU A 4 0.90 -11.09 -3.53
N LEU A 5 1.90 -10.23 -3.41
CA LEU A 5 1.73 -8.76 -3.31
C LEU A 5 1.43 -8.14 -4.69
N THR A 6 1.90 -8.75 -5.78
CA THR A 6 1.55 -8.38 -7.16
C THR A 6 0.08 -8.70 -7.48
N GLY A 7 -0.48 -9.76 -6.89
CA GLY A 7 -1.91 -10.09 -7.01
C GLY A 7 -2.84 -9.17 -6.21
N ILE A 8 -2.42 -8.70 -5.02
CA ILE A 8 -3.13 -7.67 -4.24
C ILE A 8 -3.13 -6.35 -4.99
N ARG A 9 -2.02 -6.04 -5.69
CA ARG A 9 -2.01 -4.97 -6.68
C ARG A 9 -3.08 -5.24 -7.74
N LEU A 10 -3.05 -6.34 -8.47
CA LEU A 10 -3.88 -6.54 -9.67
C LEU A 10 -5.41 -6.44 -9.49
N ALA A 11 -6.04 -6.90 -8.39
CA ALA A 11 -7.51 -6.78 -8.27
C ALA A 11 -8.04 -5.56 -7.54
N LEU A 12 -7.21 -4.86 -6.76
CA LEU A 12 -7.58 -3.53 -6.26
C LEU A 12 -7.14 -2.43 -7.23
N LEU A 13 -6.12 -2.71 -8.04
CA LEU A 13 -5.81 -1.98 -9.27
C LEU A 13 -6.87 -2.20 -10.36
N LEU A 14 -7.63 -3.31 -10.38
CA LEU A 14 -8.73 -3.47 -11.35
C LEU A 14 -9.90 -2.50 -11.14
N ALA A 15 -9.91 -1.73 -10.04
CA ALA A 15 -10.77 -0.56 -9.88
C ALA A 15 -10.00 0.77 -9.74
N ALA A 16 -8.68 0.75 -9.51
CA ALA A 16 -7.90 1.95 -9.15
C ALA A 16 -6.52 2.08 -9.83
N SER A 17 -6.16 1.23 -10.79
CA SER A 17 -5.10 1.55 -11.73
C SER A 17 -5.32 0.94 -13.13
N ALA A 18 -5.71 1.78 -14.07
CA ALA A 18 -4.70 2.66 -14.61
C ALA A 18 -4.84 3.97 -13.84
N LEU A 19 -3.76 4.63 -13.45
CA LEU A 19 -3.83 6.08 -13.28
C LEU A 19 -3.61 6.62 -14.70
N PRO A 20 -4.64 6.75 -15.57
CA PRO A 20 -4.58 7.90 -16.42
C PRO A 20 -4.53 9.09 -15.44
N LEU A 21 -3.63 10.04 -15.67
CA LEU A 21 -3.84 11.42 -15.20
C LEU A 21 -5.34 11.69 -15.38
N HIS A 22 -6.10 11.82 -14.29
CA HIS A 22 -7.55 11.61 -14.33
C HIS A 22 -8.15 12.62 -15.32
N GLY A 23 -8.47 12.08 -16.49
CA GLY A 23 -8.76 12.82 -17.69
C GLY A 23 -10.23 12.68 -18.00
N GLU A 24 -11.07 13.37 -17.24
CA GLU A 24 -12.34 13.86 -17.79
C GLU A 24 -12.14 15.17 -18.57
N GLU A 25 -10.93 15.74 -18.56
CA GLU A 25 -10.47 16.79 -19.49
C GLU A 25 -9.38 16.31 -20.47
N ALA A 26 -9.07 15.00 -20.55
CA ALA A 26 -8.13 14.48 -21.56
C ALA A 26 -8.69 14.50 -23.00
N GLY A 27 -9.92 15.01 -23.19
CA GLY A 27 -10.51 15.31 -24.50
C GLY A 27 -10.41 16.79 -24.92
N THR A 28 -9.99 17.68 -24.02
CA THR A 28 -9.63 19.06 -24.36
C THR A 28 -8.13 19.15 -24.26
N SER A 29 -7.45 19.31 -25.39
CA SER A 29 -6.06 19.76 -25.35
C SER A 29 -6.00 20.97 -24.41
N LEU A 30 -5.10 20.96 -23.44
CA LEU A 30 -4.88 22.09 -22.53
C LEU A 30 -4.40 23.36 -23.28
N GLY A 31 -4.50 23.39 -24.61
CA GLY A 31 -3.85 24.34 -25.52
C GLY A 31 -2.33 24.21 -25.53
N LEU A 32 -1.76 23.30 -24.76
CA LEU A 32 -0.33 23.11 -24.61
C LEU A 32 0.23 22.43 -25.86
N GLY A 33 1.39 22.91 -26.33
CA GLY A 33 2.12 22.24 -27.40
C GLY A 33 2.77 20.91 -26.99
N TYR A 34 2.39 20.34 -25.84
CA TYR A 34 2.88 19.08 -25.31
C TYR A 34 1.85 18.40 -24.41
N SER A 35 2.00 17.08 -24.24
CA SER A 35 1.27 16.29 -23.24
C SER A 35 2.25 15.43 -22.44
N ILE A 36 1.90 15.18 -21.18
CA ILE A 36 2.70 14.35 -20.26
C ILE A 36 1.86 13.13 -19.92
N THR A 37 2.46 11.96 -19.94
CA THR A 37 1.88 10.70 -19.45
C THR A 37 2.95 9.93 -18.67
N THR A 38 2.59 8.79 -18.11
CA THR A 38 3.54 7.87 -17.49
C THR A 38 3.56 6.54 -18.22
N ASP A 39 4.73 5.94 -18.37
CA ASP A 39 4.85 4.58 -18.92
C ASP A 39 4.47 3.50 -17.88
N GLU A 40 4.64 2.22 -18.25
CA GLU A 40 4.39 1.06 -17.37
C GLU A 40 5.31 1.00 -16.13
N ASN A 41 6.48 1.65 -16.21
CA ASN A 41 7.42 1.75 -15.09
C ASN A 41 7.13 2.98 -14.22
N GLY A 42 6.23 3.85 -14.67
CA GLY A 42 5.86 5.11 -14.06
C GLY A 42 6.88 6.22 -14.27
N GLU A 43 7.62 6.18 -15.39
CA GLU A 43 8.52 7.23 -15.87
C GLU A 43 7.76 8.24 -16.73
N LEU A 44 8.21 9.49 -16.74
CA LEU A 44 7.55 10.57 -17.50
C LEU A 44 7.77 10.40 -19.02
N VAL A 45 6.67 10.36 -19.75
CA VAL A 45 6.64 10.32 -21.21
C VAL A 45 6.04 11.61 -21.73
N TRP A 46 6.84 12.33 -22.52
CA TRP A 46 6.47 13.60 -23.12
C TRP A 46 6.18 13.44 -24.60
N GLU A 47 5.03 13.93 -25.02
CA GLU A 47 4.68 14.03 -26.43
C GLU A 47 4.54 15.50 -26.81
N ILE A 48 5.08 15.86 -27.98
CA ILE A 48 4.95 17.23 -28.52
C ILE A 48 3.77 17.23 -29.46
N GLN A 49 2.86 18.19 -29.30
CA GLN A 49 1.65 18.29 -30.09
C GLN A 49 1.76 19.40 -31.14
N ASP A 50 1.06 19.24 -32.26
CA ASP A 50 0.84 20.31 -33.24
C ASP A 50 -0.28 21.27 -32.79
N ALA A 51 -0.60 22.26 -33.63
CA ALA A 51 -1.62 23.27 -33.32
C ALA A 51 -3.03 22.65 -33.19
N GLU A 52 -3.23 21.48 -33.78
CA GLU A 52 -4.44 20.70 -33.75
C GLU A 52 -4.48 19.70 -32.57
N GLY A 53 -3.43 19.65 -31.74
CA GLY A 53 -3.34 18.78 -30.56
C GLY A 53 -2.90 17.35 -30.86
N LYS A 54 -2.44 17.05 -32.09
CA LYS A 54 -1.97 15.73 -32.49
C LYS A 54 -0.49 15.57 -32.20
N ASN A 55 -0.11 14.40 -31.69
CA ASN A 55 1.29 14.08 -31.42
C ASN A 55 2.13 14.13 -32.70
N ARG A 56 3.21 14.90 -32.64
CA ARG A 56 4.20 15.04 -33.69
C ARG A 56 5.16 13.85 -33.64
N ASP A 57 5.41 13.26 -34.80
CA ASP A 57 6.44 12.24 -34.97
C ASP A 57 7.82 12.91 -34.96
N LEU A 58 8.41 13.01 -33.76
CA LEU A 58 9.72 13.60 -33.50
C LEU A 58 10.61 12.57 -32.80
N GLY A 59 11.91 12.57 -33.10
CA GLY A 59 12.88 11.78 -32.33
C GLY A 59 13.07 12.33 -30.92
N ASP A 60 13.44 11.46 -29.97
CA ASP A 60 13.60 11.82 -28.55
C ASP A 60 14.51 13.03 -28.31
N ALA A 61 15.64 13.12 -29.04
CA ALA A 61 16.56 14.24 -28.92
C ALA A 61 15.91 15.59 -29.29
N GLU A 62 15.01 15.58 -30.28
CA GLU A 62 14.28 16.79 -30.69
C GLU A 62 13.16 17.12 -29.70
N LYS A 63 12.44 16.11 -29.18
CA LYS A 63 11.45 16.31 -28.11
C LYS A 63 12.11 16.96 -26.90
N VAL A 64 13.22 16.39 -26.41
CA VAL A 64 13.98 16.92 -25.27
C VAL A 64 14.50 18.34 -25.54
N ARG A 65 15.03 18.62 -26.74
CA ARG A 65 15.46 19.98 -27.12
C ARG A 65 14.31 20.98 -27.01
N LEU A 66 13.15 20.66 -27.59
CA LEU A 66 11.97 21.54 -27.54
C LEU A 66 11.46 21.74 -26.11
N LEU A 67 11.43 20.68 -25.30
CA LEU A 67 11.03 20.77 -23.90
C LEU A 67 11.96 21.68 -23.11
N ARG A 68 13.28 21.58 -23.32
CA ARG A 68 14.29 22.36 -22.61
C ARG A 68 14.34 23.82 -23.04
N GLU A 69 14.35 24.07 -24.34
CA GLU A 69 14.64 25.40 -24.90
C GLU A 69 13.39 26.27 -25.06
N LYS A 70 12.21 25.65 -25.23
CA LYS A 70 10.96 26.36 -25.49
C LYS A 70 9.95 26.15 -24.38
N TYR A 71 9.49 24.91 -24.17
CA TYR A 71 8.30 24.67 -23.33
C TYR A 71 8.59 24.87 -21.84
N PHE A 72 9.77 24.51 -21.33
CA PHE A 72 10.10 24.72 -19.93
C PHE A 72 10.20 26.21 -19.56
N PRO A 73 10.92 27.08 -20.32
CA PRO A 73 10.90 28.52 -20.07
C PRO A 73 9.50 29.14 -20.14
N GLU A 74 8.69 28.77 -21.13
CA GLU A 74 7.31 29.23 -21.28
C GLU A 74 6.44 28.79 -20.08
N ALA A 75 6.48 27.50 -19.73
CA ALA A 75 5.73 26.96 -18.60
C ALA A 75 6.16 27.58 -17.26
N ARG A 76 7.46 27.83 -17.08
CA ARG A 76 7.96 28.50 -15.88
C ARG A 76 7.45 29.94 -15.78
N ALA A 77 7.49 30.70 -16.86
CA ALA A 77 6.99 32.08 -16.85
C ALA A 77 5.48 32.14 -16.58
N ALA A 78 4.71 31.25 -17.20
CA ALA A 78 3.27 31.10 -16.94
C ALA A 78 2.98 30.71 -15.48
N ALA A 79 3.73 29.75 -14.93
CA ALA A 79 3.61 29.35 -13.53
C ALA A 79 3.95 30.47 -12.54
N GLU A 80 4.98 31.28 -12.83
CA GLU A 80 5.35 32.47 -12.03
C GLU A 80 4.27 33.57 -12.11
N ALA A 81 3.57 33.66 -13.24
CA ALA A 81 2.41 34.55 -13.43
C ALA A 81 1.10 34.01 -12.81
N GLY A 82 1.08 32.77 -12.31
CA GLY A 82 -0.11 32.14 -11.75
C GLY A 82 -1.09 31.60 -12.80
N GLU A 83 -0.63 31.41 -14.04
CA GLU A 83 -1.45 30.91 -15.15
C GLU A 83 -1.63 29.38 -15.06
N SER A 84 -2.90 28.94 -15.12
CA SER A 84 -3.27 27.52 -15.15
C SER A 84 -3.30 27.02 -16.61
N PRO A 85 -2.81 25.80 -16.91
CA PRO A 85 -2.38 24.73 -15.99
C PRO A 85 -0.92 24.75 -15.52
N GLU A 86 -0.13 25.76 -15.92
CA GLU A 86 1.32 25.74 -15.78
C GLU A 86 1.80 25.83 -14.31
N VAL A 87 1.00 26.42 -13.42
CA VAL A 87 1.28 26.50 -11.97
C VAL A 87 1.73 25.17 -11.35
N TRP A 88 1.14 24.05 -11.77
CA TRP A 88 1.54 22.72 -11.27
C TRP A 88 2.33 21.89 -12.29
N LEU A 89 2.08 22.07 -13.59
CA LEU A 89 2.77 21.29 -14.63
C LEU A 89 4.28 21.54 -14.64
N VAL A 90 4.72 22.73 -14.23
CA VAL A 90 6.16 23.04 -14.06
C VAL A 90 6.86 22.06 -13.11
N GLY A 91 6.14 21.46 -12.16
CA GLY A 91 6.69 20.46 -11.26
C GLY A 91 7.17 19.19 -11.97
N PHE A 92 6.51 18.76 -13.05
CA PHE A 92 6.94 17.59 -13.82
C PHE A 92 8.25 17.84 -14.57
N PHE A 93 8.50 19.08 -15.03
CA PHE A 93 9.78 19.43 -15.63
C PHE A 93 10.93 19.31 -14.64
N HIS A 94 10.69 19.62 -13.36
CA HIS A 94 11.67 19.47 -12.28
C HIS A 94 11.93 18.01 -11.86
N LEU A 95 11.13 17.06 -12.34
CA LEU A 95 11.35 15.62 -12.09
C LEU A 95 12.06 14.90 -13.23
N ASP A 96 12.14 15.51 -14.42
CA ASP A 96 12.77 14.93 -15.60
C ASP A 96 14.20 15.47 -15.79
N ASP A 97 15.18 14.61 -15.51
CA ASP A 97 16.61 14.92 -15.59
C ASP A 97 17.09 15.16 -17.05
N ARG A 98 16.31 14.73 -18.04
CA ARG A 98 16.57 15.00 -19.46
C ARG A 98 16.25 16.44 -19.83
N ILE A 99 15.41 17.14 -19.06
CA ILE A 99 14.96 18.50 -19.36
C ILE A 99 15.60 19.52 -18.41
N THR A 100 15.60 19.24 -17.10
CA THR A 100 16.18 20.11 -16.08
C THR A 100 17.05 19.31 -15.10
N GLU A 101 17.80 19.97 -14.22
CA GLU A 101 18.41 19.25 -13.09
C GLU A 101 17.29 18.79 -12.14
N ARG A 102 17.23 17.48 -11.85
CA ARG A 102 16.15 16.89 -11.05
C ARG A 102 16.12 17.51 -9.65
N ASP A 103 15.00 18.14 -9.32
CA ASP A 103 14.76 18.85 -8.06
C ASP A 103 13.35 18.50 -7.53
N PRO A 104 13.23 17.43 -6.73
CA PRO A 104 11.95 17.03 -6.14
C PRO A 104 11.34 18.08 -5.22
N GLY A 105 12.16 18.96 -4.62
CA GLY A 105 11.66 20.03 -3.75
C GLY A 105 10.92 21.11 -4.52
N LYS A 106 11.46 21.55 -5.67
CA LYS A 106 10.73 22.46 -6.58
C LYS A 106 9.49 21.80 -7.18
N ALA A 107 9.55 20.50 -7.48
CA ALA A 107 8.40 19.76 -7.95
C ALA A 107 7.28 19.74 -6.91
N GLU A 108 7.61 19.42 -5.65
CA GLU A 108 6.65 19.44 -4.54
C GLU A 108 6.00 20.81 -4.37
N GLU A 109 6.78 21.90 -4.42
CA GLU A 109 6.26 23.27 -4.29
C GLU A 109 5.21 23.59 -5.37
N ALA A 110 5.51 23.25 -6.63
CA ALA A 110 4.57 23.43 -7.74
C ALA A 110 3.31 22.56 -7.56
N PHE A 111 3.48 21.31 -7.13
CA PHE A 111 2.36 20.39 -6.92
C PHE A 111 1.48 20.76 -5.73
N ARG A 112 2.04 21.33 -4.66
CA ARG A 112 1.24 21.88 -3.54
C ARG A 112 0.38 23.06 -3.98
N ARG A 113 0.91 23.94 -4.84
CA ARG A 113 0.10 24.98 -5.49
C ARG A 113 -0.99 24.38 -6.39
N GLY A 114 -0.68 23.30 -7.10
CA GLY A 114 -1.67 22.51 -7.83
C GLY A 114 -2.78 21.96 -6.94
N LEU A 115 -2.43 21.41 -5.78
CA LEU A 115 -3.39 20.90 -4.80
C LEU A 115 -4.37 21.98 -4.32
N GLU A 116 -3.88 23.20 -4.05
CA GLU A 116 -4.71 24.36 -3.68
C GLU A 116 -5.71 24.74 -4.79
N LEU A 117 -5.38 24.44 -6.05
CA LEU A 117 -6.24 24.62 -7.22
C LEU A 117 -7.10 23.39 -7.54
N GLY A 118 -7.14 22.38 -6.67
CA GLY A 118 -7.90 21.14 -6.87
C GLY A 118 -7.27 20.18 -7.86
N ARG A 119 -5.97 20.30 -8.15
CA ARG A 119 -5.20 19.43 -9.05
C ARG A 119 -4.21 18.56 -8.27
N PRO A 120 -4.64 17.39 -7.75
CA PRO A 120 -3.80 16.53 -6.92
C PRO A 120 -2.77 15.71 -7.70
N ASP A 121 -2.89 15.65 -9.03
CA ASP A 121 -2.18 14.70 -9.91
C ASP A 121 -0.67 14.67 -9.66
N GLY A 122 -0.03 15.84 -9.62
CA GLY A 122 1.40 15.96 -9.43
C GLY A 122 1.88 15.52 -8.05
N LEU A 123 1.11 15.86 -7.01
CA LEU A 123 1.46 15.49 -5.64
C LEU A 123 1.27 13.98 -5.41
N LEU A 124 0.23 13.39 -6.02
CA LEU A 124 0.01 11.95 -6.03
C LEU A 124 1.13 11.22 -6.77
N TYR A 125 1.55 11.72 -7.94
CA TYR A 125 2.69 11.19 -8.68
C TYR A 125 3.97 11.21 -7.84
N LEU A 126 4.27 12.33 -7.18
CA LEU A 126 5.46 12.46 -6.35
C LEU A 126 5.42 11.53 -5.13
N ALA A 127 4.25 11.38 -4.49
CA ALA A 127 4.07 10.42 -3.40
C ALA A 127 4.33 8.98 -3.84
N ASP A 128 3.85 8.59 -5.04
CA ASP A 128 4.11 7.27 -5.61
C ASP A 128 5.59 7.07 -5.99
N VAL A 129 6.26 8.09 -6.52
CA VAL A 129 7.71 8.06 -6.80
C VAL A 129 8.49 7.75 -5.54
N TYR A 130 8.23 8.49 -4.45
CA TYR A 130 8.87 8.21 -3.16
C TYR A 130 8.52 6.81 -2.63
N TYR A 131 7.27 6.38 -2.74
CA TYR A 131 6.88 5.03 -2.33
C TYR A 131 7.62 3.95 -3.12
N ARG A 132 7.78 4.10 -4.44
CA ARG A 132 8.55 3.20 -5.30
C ARG A 132 10.03 3.18 -4.91
N GLU A 133 10.64 4.33 -4.70
CA GLU A 133 12.04 4.42 -4.26
C GLU A 133 12.26 3.75 -2.90
N GLY A 134 11.33 3.92 -1.95
CA GLY A 134 11.37 3.23 -0.66
C GLY A 134 11.32 1.69 -0.75
N MET A 135 10.74 1.13 -1.82
CA MET A 135 10.69 -0.32 -2.05
C MET A 135 11.98 -0.90 -2.66
N ARG A 136 12.89 -0.06 -3.16
CA ARG A 136 14.12 -0.48 -3.86
C ARG A 136 15.12 -1.07 -2.87
N GLN A 137 15.30 -2.39 -2.92
CA GLN A 137 16.10 -3.11 -1.92
C GLN A 137 17.60 -2.76 -1.95
N GLU A 138 18.07 -2.23 -3.07
CA GLU A 138 19.44 -1.75 -3.27
C GLU A 138 19.75 -0.46 -2.49
N ARG A 139 18.72 0.31 -2.09
CA ARG A 139 18.91 1.54 -1.30
C ARG A 139 19.22 1.25 0.16
N GLU A 140 19.95 2.18 0.77
CA GLU A 140 20.22 2.11 2.20
C GLU A 140 18.93 2.14 3.01
N ARG A 141 18.95 1.49 4.17
CA ARG A 141 17.77 1.40 5.05
C ARG A 141 17.24 2.77 5.45
N VAL A 142 18.15 3.71 5.75
CA VAL A 142 17.81 5.06 6.20
C VAL A 142 17.17 5.86 5.05
N GLU A 143 17.71 5.75 3.84
CA GLU A 143 17.13 6.38 2.64
C GLU A 143 15.72 5.87 2.38
N ARG A 144 15.52 4.55 2.38
CA ARG A 144 14.17 3.97 2.18
C ARG A 144 13.17 4.41 3.24
N ALA A 145 13.59 4.49 4.49
CA ALA A 145 12.73 5.00 5.56
C ALA A 145 12.37 6.47 5.32
N GLY A 146 13.35 7.28 4.88
CA GLY A 146 13.12 8.66 4.44
C GLY A 146 12.13 8.74 3.27
N ASP A 147 12.27 7.89 2.27
CA ASP A 147 11.36 7.85 1.11
C ASP A 147 9.93 7.50 1.53
N PHE A 148 9.72 6.49 2.38
CA PHE A 148 8.40 6.19 2.92
C PHE A 148 7.81 7.33 3.76
N ASP A 149 8.65 8.05 4.52
CA ASP A 149 8.22 9.20 5.32
C ASP A 149 7.79 10.38 4.44
N HIS A 150 8.50 10.65 3.34
CA HIS A 150 8.09 11.65 2.35
C HIS A 150 6.78 11.23 1.68
N ALA A 151 6.70 9.99 1.18
CA ALA A 151 5.48 9.46 0.58
C ALA A 151 4.28 9.55 1.53
N GLY A 152 4.47 9.22 2.81
CA GLY A 152 3.45 9.35 3.86
C GLY A 152 3.00 10.79 4.08
N THR A 153 3.94 11.73 4.11
CA THR A 153 3.64 13.16 4.29
C THR A 153 2.82 13.73 3.13
N LEU A 154 3.20 13.41 1.90
CA LEU A 154 2.47 13.87 0.70
C LEU A 154 1.10 13.21 0.60
N THR A 155 1.01 11.91 0.90
CA THR A 155 -0.25 11.16 0.94
C THR A 155 -1.19 11.73 1.98
N LEU A 156 -0.70 12.08 3.17
CA LEU A 156 -1.51 12.69 4.21
C LEU A 156 -2.07 14.05 3.76
N ALA A 157 -1.25 14.89 3.14
CA ALA A 157 -1.69 16.18 2.61
C ALA A 157 -2.81 16.02 1.56
N LEU A 158 -2.71 15.03 0.67
CA LEU A 158 -3.77 14.69 -0.30
C LEU A 158 -5.08 14.30 0.40
N LEU A 159 -4.99 13.42 1.40
CA LEU A 159 -6.17 12.97 2.15
C LEU A 159 -6.83 14.11 2.95
N GLU A 160 -6.02 14.97 3.58
CA GLU A 160 -6.51 16.15 4.32
C GLU A 160 -7.18 17.17 3.39
N ALA A 161 -6.73 17.27 2.14
CA ALA A 161 -7.37 18.07 1.09
C ALA A 161 -8.62 17.39 0.46
N GLY A 162 -8.97 16.17 0.88
CA GLY A 162 -10.19 15.49 0.44
C GLY A 162 -10.02 14.58 -0.78
N HIS A 163 -8.79 14.34 -1.23
CA HIS A 163 -8.51 13.55 -2.43
C HIS A 163 -8.50 12.05 -2.13
N ALA A 164 -9.65 11.41 -2.36
CA ALA A 164 -9.86 10.00 -2.07
C ALA A 164 -9.00 9.06 -2.94
N GLU A 165 -8.46 9.53 -4.08
CA GLU A 165 -7.57 8.72 -4.93
C GLU A 165 -6.30 8.28 -4.18
N ALA A 166 -5.87 9.05 -3.16
CA ALA A 166 -4.70 8.75 -2.34
C ALA A 166 -4.91 7.61 -1.32
N VAL A 167 -6.15 7.15 -1.10
CA VAL A 167 -6.47 6.15 -0.06
C VAL A 167 -5.75 4.82 -0.29
N SER A 168 -5.61 4.38 -1.54
CA SER A 168 -4.92 3.12 -1.87
C SER A 168 -3.43 3.16 -1.49
N LEU A 169 -2.78 4.31 -1.75
CA LEU A 169 -1.40 4.55 -1.37
C LEU A 169 -1.26 4.63 0.15
N ALA A 170 -2.20 5.28 0.84
CA ALA A 170 -2.23 5.38 2.30
C ALA A 170 -2.32 4.00 2.99
N ILE A 171 -3.17 3.10 2.49
CA ILE A 171 -3.26 1.71 2.97
C ILE A 171 -1.93 0.98 2.82
N SER A 172 -1.26 1.18 1.69
CA SER A 172 0.04 0.56 1.37
C SER A 172 1.14 1.06 2.32
N LEU A 173 1.25 2.39 2.48
CA LEU A 173 2.21 3.03 3.38
C LEU A 173 1.92 2.69 4.85
N ALA A 174 0.66 2.66 5.26
CA ALA A 174 0.29 2.25 6.60
C ALA A 174 0.74 0.80 6.89
N SER A 175 0.60 -0.09 5.93
CA SER A 175 1.10 -1.46 6.04
C SER A 175 2.64 -1.49 6.20
N VAL A 176 3.36 -0.69 5.40
CA VAL A 176 4.82 -0.58 5.53
C VAL A 176 5.21 -0.20 6.96
N HIS A 177 4.62 0.86 7.50
CA HIS A 177 4.91 1.32 8.86
C HIS A 177 4.45 0.32 9.94
N MET A 178 3.26 -0.27 9.82
CA MET A 178 2.72 -1.19 10.82
C MET A 178 3.52 -2.48 10.95
N PHE A 179 4.07 -2.97 9.84
CA PHE A 179 4.74 -4.27 9.78
C PHE A 179 6.27 -4.17 9.65
N GLY A 180 6.82 -2.97 9.45
CA GLY A 180 8.26 -2.80 9.21
C GLY A 180 8.71 -3.43 7.88
N TRP A 181 7.86 -3.38 6.86
CA TRP A 181 8.19 -3.95 5.54
C TRP A 181 9.31 -3.16 4.86
N TYR A 182 10.00 -3.81 3.93
CA TYR A 182 11.11 -3.22 3.18
C TYR A 182 12.21 -2.65 4.10
N GLY A 183 12.43 -3.28 5.26
CA GLY A 183 13.47 -2.86 6.20
C GLY A 183 13.14 -1.59 6.99
N SER A 184 11.95 -1.00 6.83
CA SER A 184 11.50 0.14 7.63
C SER A 184 11.34 -0.23 9.12
N GLU A 185 11.42 0.76 10.00
CA GLU A 185 11.08 0.55 11.41
C GLU A 185 9.59 0.43 11.59
N LYS A 186 9.19 -0.55 12.40
CA LYS A 186 7.80 -0.68 12.81
C LYS A 186 7.38 0.56 13.58
N ASN A 187 6.38 1.26 13.05
CA ASN A 187 5.78 2.45 13.63
C ASN A 187 4.26 2.40 13.48
N LEU A 188 3.56 2.08 14.58
CA LEU A 188 2.11 1.97 14.56
C LEU A 188 1.42 3.34 14.46
N GLU A 189 2.04 4.40 14.96
CA GLU A 189 1.48 5.76 14.96
C GLU A 189 1.41 6.32 13.54
N LYS A 190 2.48 6.18 12.76
CA LYS A 190 2.48 6.58 11.34
C LYS A 190 1.42 5.84 10.53
N GLY A 191 1.28 4.53 10.78
CA GLY A 191 0.24 3.73 10.12
C GLY A 191 -1.17 4.15 10.52
N GLU A 192 -1.39 4.45 11.80
CA GLU A 192 -2.68 4.95 12.31
C GLU A 192 -3.07 6.28 11.69
N VAL A 193 -2.16 7.26 11.65
CA VAL A 193 -2.43 8.59 11.08
C VAL A 193 -2.94 8.48 9.63
N LEU A 194 -2.28 7.66 8.81
CA LEU A 194 -2.69 7.43 7.42
C LEU A 194 -4.06 6.73 7.33
N LEU A 195 -4.30 5.73 8.16
CA LEU A 195 -5.56 4.99 8.15
C LEU A 195 -6.74 5.82 8.67
N ASP A 196 -6.52 6.68 9.66
CA ASP A 196 -7.53 7.58 10.19
C ASP A 196 -7.90 8.66 9.16
N ALA A 197 -6.91 9.20 8.43
CA ALA A 197 -7.16 10.12 7.33
C ALA A 197 -7.92 9.43 6.19
N ALA A 198 -7.53 8.21 5.82
CA ALA A 198 -8.21 7.42 4.80
C ALA A 198 -9.66 7.05 5.19
N GLU A 199 -9.89 6.68 6.45
CA GLU A 199 -11.23 6.34 6.95
C GLU A 199 -12.17 7.54 6.93
N LYS A 200 -11.70 8.75 7.23
CA LYS A 200 -12.53 9.97 7.15
C LYS A 200 -13.13 10.16 5.75
N LEU A 201 -12.38 9.84 4.71
CA LEU A 201 -12.86 9.96 3.32
C LEU A 201 -13.72 8.76 2.90
N LEU A 202 -13.28 7.54 3.24
CA LEU A 202 -13.94 6.31 2.83
C LEU A 202 -14.21 5.39 4.05
N PRO A 203 -15.20 5.72 4.90
CA PRO A 203 -15.43 5.01 6.15
C PRO A 203 -15.87 3.56 5.95
N ASP A 204 -16.58 3.27 4.86
CA ASP A 204 -17.08 1.93 4.56
C ASP A 204 -16.12 1.12 3.66
N ASN A 205 -14.93 1.65 3.35
CA ASN A 205 -13.96 0.92 2.53
C ASN A 205 -13.44 -0.31 3.29
N PRO A 206 -13.67 -1.54 2.78
CA PRO A 206 -13.38 -2.75 3.54
C PRO A 206 -11.89 -2.98 3.80
N LEU A 207 -10.99 -2.42 2.97
CA LEU A 207 -9.54 -2.52 3.20
C LEU A 207 -9.07 -1.56 4.29
N VAL A 208 -9.60 -0.34 4.33
CA VAL A 208 -9.33 0.59 5.43
C VAL A 208 -9.77 -0.06 6.74
N GLN A 209 -10.99 -0.61 6.77
CA GLN A 209 -11.52 -1.32 7.93
C GLN A 209 -10.65 -2.53 8.31
N LEU A 210 -10.18 -3.33 7.34
CA LEU A 210 -9.30 -4.46 7.58
C LEU A 210 -7.94 -4.03 8.16
N MET A 211 -7.34 -2.96 7.65
CA MET A 211 -6.06 -2.47 8.15
C MET A 211 -6.20 -1.88 9.55
N LYS A 212 -7.29 -1.15 9.84
CA LYS A 212 -7.59 -0.69 11.20
C LYS A 212 -7.78 -1.84 12.17
N ALA A 213 -8.45 -2.92 11.75
CA ALA A 213 -8.55 -4.13 12.57
C ALA A 213 -7.17 -4.70 12.93
N LYS A 214 -6.27 -4.83 11.95
CA LYS A 214 -4.90 -5.33 12.19
C LYS A 214 -4.09 -4.40 13.10
N LEU A 215 -4.19 -3.09 12.91
CA LEU A 215 -3.56 -2.09 13.76
C LEU A 215 -4.00 -2.25 15.22
N LEU A 216 -5.31 -2.36 15.45
CA LEU A 216 -5.89 -2.49 16.78
C LEU A 216 -5.50 -3.82 17.45
N ILE A 217 -5.36 -4.91 16.70
CA ILE A 217 -4.79 -6.17 17.21
C ILE A 217 -3.36 -5.95 17.75
N TYR A 218 -2.51 -5.21 17.04
CA TYR A 218 -1.16 -4.89 17.54
C TYR A 218 -1.17 -3.99 18.77
N ARG A 219 -2.15 -3.08 18.86
CA ARG A 219 -2.37 -2.24 20.04
C ARG A 219 -3.07 -2.96 21.19
N LYS A 220 -3.49 -4.21 20.97
CA LYS A 220 -4.22 -5.04 21.94
C LYS A 220 -5.61 -4.49 22.29
N ASP A 221 -6.19 -3.64 21.45
CA ASP A 221 -7.59 -3.26 21.54
C ASP A 221 -8.44 -4.24 20.74
N TYR A 222 -8.66 -5.41 21.33
CA TYR A 222 -9.30 -6.53 20.66
C TYR A 222 -10.81 -6.32 20.44
N SER A 223 -11.46 -5.52 21.29
CA SER A 223 -12.89 -5.22 21.13
C SER A 223 -13.13 -4.34 19.91
N ALA A 224 -12.35 -3.26 19.77
CA ALA A 224 -12.42 -2.42 18.58
C ALA A 224 -11.98 -3.21 17.34
N ALA A 225 -10.87 -3.97 17.43
CA ALA A 225 -10.38 -4.78 16.32
C ALA A 225 -11.44 -5.74 15.76
N TYR A 226 -12.23 -6.40 16.63
CA TYR A 226 -13.31 -7.28 16.21
C TYR A 226 -14.35 -6.52 15.38
N THR A 227 -14.77 -5.34 15.85
CA THR A 227 -15.76 -4.49 15.18
C THR A 227 -15.29 -4.06 13.79
N TYR A 228 -14.03 -3.63 13.67
CA TYR A 228 -13.42 -3.27 12.39
C TYR A 228 -13.30 -4.47 11.44
N ALA A 229 -12.91 -5.64 11.95
CA ALA A 229 -12.79 -6.86 11.15
C ALA A 229 -14.15 -7.34 10.62
N GLU A 230 -15.20 -7.24 11.43
CA GLU A 230 -16.57 -7.58 11.02
C GLU A 230 -17.10 -6.62 9.94
N LYS A 231 -16.83 -5.31 10.07
CA LYS A 231 -17.14 -4.33 9.02
C LYS A 231 -16.42 -4.66 7.71
N ALA A 232 -15.13 -4.98 7.79
CA ALA A 232 -14.34 -5.37 6.63
C ALA A 232 -14.89 -6.62 5.95
N GLU A 233 -15.20 -7.67 6.72
CA GLU A 233 -15.79 -8.92 6.21
C GLU A 233 -17.10 -8.64 5.46
N ARG A 234 -18.02 -7.90 6.09
CA ARG A 234 -19.30 -7.52 5.47
C ARG A 234 -19.08 -6.70 4.20
N GLY A 235 -18.16 -5.73 4.23
CA GLY A 235 -17.85 -4.90 3.08
C GLY A 235 -17.30 -5.70 1.90
N PHE A 236 -16.40 -6.67 2.12
CA PHE A 236 -15.91 -7.54 1.05
C PHE A 236 -17.00 -8.46 0.50
N LEU A 237 -17.88 -9.01 1.35
CA LEU A 237 -18.99 -9.86 0.91
C LEU A 237 -20.05 -9.10 0.10
N ALA A 238 -20.15 -7.78 0.28
CA ALA A 238 -21.09 -6.93 -0.46
C ALA A 238 -20.58 -6.57 -1.87
N VAL A 239 -19.31 -6.83 -2.19
CA VAL A 239 -18.75 -6.54 -3.52
C VAL A 239 -19.29 -7.57 -4.52
N PRO A 240 -19.95 -7.14 -5.61
CA PRO A 240 -20.52 -8.05 -6.59
C PRO A 240 -19.43 -8.77 -7.39
N GLY A 241 -19.60 -10.08 -7.61
CA GLY A 241 -18.75 -10.91 -8.48
C GLY A 241 -17.88 -11.92 -7.72
N GLU A 242 -17.66 -13.09 -8.32
CA GLU A 242 -16.82 -14.17 -7.76
C GLU A 242 -15.35 -13.96 -8.14
N TYR A 243 -14.72 -12.96 -7.54
CA TYR A 243 -13.30 -12.74 -7.72
C TYR A 243 -12.50 -13.49 -6.64
N GLU A 244 -11.55 -14.34 -7.06
CA GLU A 244 -10.68 -15.10 -6.16
C GLU A 244 -9.96 -14.19 -5.15
N ILE A 245 -9.65 -12.95 -5.58
CA ILE A 245 -8.97 -11.98 -4.73
C ILE A 245 -9.89 -11.42 -3.64
N ILE A 246 -11.19 -11.22 -3.92
CA ILE A 246 -12.17 -10.88 -2.87
C ILE A 246 -12.27 -12.02 -1.86
N ALA A 247 -12.31 -13.28 -2.33
CA ALA A 247 -12.34 -14.43 -1.43
C ALA A 247 -11.10 -14.47 -0.51
N ALA A 248 -9.93 -14.06 -0.99
CA ALA A 248 -8.73 -13.95 -0.17
C ALA A 248 -8.83 -12.85 0.90
N GLU A 249 -9.40 -11.69 0.56
CA GLU A 249 -9.60 -10.61 1.54
C GLU A 249 -10.68 -10.93 2.57
N VAL A 250 -11.78 -11.59 2.16
CA VAL A 250 -12.79 -12.13 3.10
C VAL A 250 -12.14 -13.06 4.11
N ARG A 251 -11.29 -14.00 3.65
CA ARG A 251 -10.55 -14.91 4.56
C ARG A 251 -9.66 -14.14 5.54
N ARG A 252 -9.00 -13.07 5.10
CA ARG A 252 -8.16 -12.23 5.98
C ARG A 252 -8.99 -11.45 6.99
N ALA A 253 -10.15 -10.93 6.61
CA ALA A 253 -11.07 -10.25 7.51
C ALA A 253 -11.61 -11.20 8.59
N LYS A 254 -12.05 -12.40 8.19
CA LYS A 254 -12.44 -13.46 9.12
C LYS A 254 -11.29 -13.85 10.06
N ALA A 255 -10.06 -13.95 9.56
CA ALA A 255 -8.89 -14.24 10.37
C ALA A 255 -8.65 -13.17 11.44
N ALA A 256 -8.75 -11.89 11.07
CA ALA A 256 -8.61 -10.78 12.00
C ALA A 256 -9.74 -10.79 13.05
N LYS A 257 -10.99 -11.04 12.64
CA LYS A 257 -12.17 -11.13 13.51
C LYS A 257 -12.00 -12.23 14.56
N ILE A 258 -11.64 -13.43 14.13
CA ILE A 258 -11.37 -14.57 15.03
C ILE A 258 -10.19 -14.28 15.95
N SER A 259 -9.09 -13.75 15.41
CA SER A 259 -7.90 -13.42 16.20
C SER A 259 -8.24 -12.43 17.31
N ALA A 260 -9.02 -11.40 17.00
CA ALA A 260 -9.48 -10.42 17.96
C ALA A 260 -10.37 -11.05 19.05
N ALA A 261 -11.34 -11.91 18.67
CA ALA A 261 -12.19 -12.59 19.65
C ALA A 261 -11.39 -13.53 20.57
N VAL A 262 -10.47 -14.32 20.02
CA VAL A 262 -9.62 -15.24 20.79
C VAL A 262 -8.72 -14.47 21.76
N LEU A 263 -8.00 -13.46 21.26
CA LEU A 263 -7.06 -12.68 22.07
C LEU A 263 -7.77 -11.80 23.11
N GLY A 264 -8.99 -11.34 22.80
CA GLY A 264 -9.86 -10.60 23.71
C GLY A 264 -10.60 -11.48 24.72
N GLY A 265 -10.53 -12.80 24.60
CA GLY A 265 -11.21 -13.74 25.49
C GLY A 265 -12.72 -13.87 25.27
N ASP A 266 -13.25 -13.33 24.17
CA ASP A 266 -14.68 -13.34 23.84
C ASP A 266 -15.01 -14.49 22.87
N LEU A 267 -14.80 -15.71 23.34
CA LEU A 267 -15.00 -16.92 22.53
C LEU A 267 -16.48 -17.13 22.13
N SER A 268 -17.41 -16.46 22.82
CA SER A 268 -18.85 -16.51 22.51
C SER A 268 -19.20 -15.92 21.14
N LYS A 269 -18.34 -15.02 20.63
CA LYS A 269 -18.48 -14.36 19.33
C LYS A 269 -17.90 -15.15 18.15
N ILE A 270 -17.34 -16.31 18.41
CA ILE A 270 -16.70 -17.15 17.39
C ILE A 270 -17.67 -18.26 17.01
N ASP A 271 -17.99 -18.36 15.73
CA ASP A 271 -18.66 -19.54 15.18
C ASP A 271 -17.66 -20.72 15.22
N PRO A 272 -17.95 -21.82 15.96
CA PRO A 272 -17.05 -22.96 16.07
C PRO A 272 -16.73 -23.63 14.72
N GLU A 273 -17.68 -23.65 13.79
CA GLU A 273 -17.49 -24.24 12.46
C GLU A 273 -16.57 -23.36 11.62
N GLU A 274 -16.81 -22.04 11.65
CA GLU A 274 -15.96 -21.05 10.99
C GLU A 274 -14.52 -21.11 11.52
N PHE A 275 -14.34 -21.16 12.85
CA PHE A 275 -13.03 -21.31 13.47
C PHE A 275 -12.31 -22.57 13.06
N LEU A 276 -13.01 -23.71 13.06
CA LEU A 276 -12.42 -24.98 12.67
C LEU A 276 -12.01 -24.97 11.19
N GLN A 277 -12.85 -24.41 10.32
CA GLN A 277 -12.54 -24.31 8.89
C GLN A 277 -11.33 -23.41 8.66
N MET A 278 -11.28 -22.24 9.28
CA MET A 278 -10.13 -21.34 9.19
C MET A 278 -8.83 -21.94 9.73
N SER A 279 -8.93 -22.70 10.82
CA SER A 279 -7.79 -23.42 11.38
C SER A 279 -7.27 -24.48 10.40
N LYS A 280 -8.18 -25.21 9.75
CA LYS A 280 -7.82 -26.19 8.70
C LYS A 280 -7.14 -25.51 7.51
N ASP A 281 -7.71 -24.41 7.02
CA ASP A 281 -7.16 -23.64 5.90
C ASP A 281 -5.74 -23.15 6.22
N SER A 282 -5.54 -22.57 7.40
CA SER A 282 -4.25 -22.02 7.85
C SER A 282 -3.18 -23.10 8.04
N LEU A 283 -3.58 -24.30 8.48
CA LEU A 283 -2.69 -25.44 8.69
C LEU A 283 -2.49 -26.29 7.42
N GLY A 284 -3.10 -25.91 6.29
CA GLY A 284 -3.04 -26.70 5.05
C GLY A 284 -3.72 -28.08 5.18
N LEU A 285 -4.64 -28.24 6.14
CA LEU A 285 -5.33 -29.50 6.45
C LEU A 285 -6.45 -29.85 5.46
N ASN A 286 -6.53 -29.17 4.32
CA ASN A 286 -7.46 -29.49 3.24
C ASN A 286 -6.80 -30.33 2.13
N GLY A 287 -5.49 -30.55 2.19
CA GLY A 287 -4.75 -31.35 1.20
C GLY A 287 -4.78 -32.87 1.46
N PRO A 288 -4.40 -33.69 0.47
CA PRO A 288 -4.40 -35.16 0.59
C PRO A 288 -3.49 -35.72 1.70
N LEU A 289 -2.56 -34.90 2.22
CA LEU A 289 -1.66 -35.24 3.32
C LEU A 289 -2.09 -34.66 4.68
N ALA A 290 -3.26 -34.04 4.77
CA ALA A 290 -3.77 -33.40 6.00
C ALA A 290 -3.83 -34.36 7.20
N TRP A 291 -4.09 -35.65 6.95
CA TRP A 291 -4.13 -36.69 7.97
C TRP A 291 -2.77 -36.92 8.66
N ALA A 292 -1.66 -36.56 8.01
CA ALA A 292 -0.31 -36.77 8.54
C ALA A 292 0.08 -35.72 9.59
N ILE A 293 -0.53 -34.52 9.57
CA ILE A 293 -0.17 -33.42 10.50
C ILE A 293 -0.60 -33.72 11.95
N PRO A 294 -1.85 -34.14 12.24
CA PRO A 294 -2.24 -34.57 13.59
C PRO A 294 -1.40 -35.76 14.07
N LEU A 295 -1.09 -36.69 13.16
CA LEU A 295 -0.25 -37.85 13.47
C LEU A 295 1.19 -37.42 13.87
N LEU A 296 1.79 -36.47 13.13
CA LEU A 296 3.09 -35.90 13.46
C LEU A 296 3.09 -35.15 14.79
N LEU A 297 2.03 -34.39 15.10
CA LEU A 297 1.90 -33.71 16.40
C LEU A 297 1.76 -34.70 17.56
N VAL A 298 0.99 -35.78 17.39
CA VAL A 298 0.86 -36.86 18.38
C VAL A 298 2.19 -37.58 18.57
N LEU A 299 2.93 -37.87 17.49
CA LEU A 299 4.25 -38.48 17.55
C LEU A 299 5.27 -37.55 18.23
N LEU A 300 5.24 -36.25 17.95
CA LEU A 300 6.08 -35.25 18.61
C LEU A 300 5.77 -35.18 20.11
N LEU A 301 4.49 -35.13 20.49
CA LEU A 301 4.06 -35.11 21.89
C LEU A 301 4.48 -36.41 22.61
N ALA A 302 4.27 -37.56 21.98
CA ALA A 302 4.70 -38.86 22.51
C ALA A 302 6.22 -38.93 22.69
N PHE A 303 6.98 -38.41 21.72
CA PHE A 303 8.44 -38.30 21.80
C PHE A 303 8.89 -37.39 22.94
N LEU A 304 8.27 -36.21 23.09
CA LEU A 304 8.55 -35.28 24.18
C LEU A 304 8.25 -35.91 25.54
N LEU A 305 7.08 -36.54 25.69
CA LEU A 305 6.69 -37.25 26.91
C LEU A 305 7.64 -38.42 27.22
N HIS A 306 8.05 -39.18 26.20
CA HIS A 306 9.02 -40.27 26.35
C HIS A 306 10.39 -39.76 26.80
N ARG A 307 10.87 -38.67 26.19
CA ARG A 307 12.14 -38.02 26.55
C ARG A 307 12.11 -37.46 27.96
N THR A 308 11.01 -36.81 28.35
CA THR A 308 10.81 -36.35 29.73
C THR A 308 10.88 -37.55 30.69
N ARG A 309 10.14 -38.63 30.42
CA ARG A 309 10.15 -39.84 31.25
C ARG A 309 11.55 -40.48 31.39
N LEU A 310 12.36 -40.46 30.32
CA LEU A 310 13.75 -40.93 30.34
C LEU A 310 14.66 -40.04 31.20
N SER A 311 14.53 -38.72 31.10
CA SER A 311 15.30 -37.76 31.90
C SER A 311 15.02 -37.93 33.40
N TRP A 312 13.75 -38.14 33.78
CA TRP A 312 13.37 -38.49 35.15
C TRP A 312 14.03 -39.78 35.64
N ARG A 313 14.14 -40.82 34.80
CA ARG A 313 14.79 -42.10 35.15
C ARG A 313 16.31 -41.98 35.35
N ARG A 314 16.94 -40.98 34.75
CA ARG A 314 18.40 -40.74 34.86
C ARG A 314 18.78 -39.80 36.01
N GLY A 315 17.81 -39.34 36.81
CA GLY A 315 18.06 -38.46 37.96
C GLY A 315 18.38 -37.02 37.57
N GLU A 316 18.15 -36.63 36.31
CA GLU A 316 18.43 -35.29 35.78
C GLU A 316 17.33 -34.26 36.13
N GLY A 317 16.26 -34.69 36.82
CA GLY A 317 15.09 -33.86 37.14
C GLY A 317 14.14 -33.70 35.94
N PRO A 318 13.11 -32.84 36.02
CA PRO A 318 12.25 -32.55 34.88
C PRO A 318 13.08 -31.89 33.77
N GLY A 319 13.49 -32.70 32.79
CA GLY A 319 14.15 -32.25 31.55
C GLY A 319 13.27 -31.41 30.63
N LEU A 320 12.37 -30.59 31.18
CA LEU A 320 11.79 -29.46 30.46
C LEU A 320 12.75 -28.29 30.65
N ARG A 321 13.89 -28.32 29.95
CA ARG A 321 14.50 -27.08 29.46
C ARG A 321 13.60 -26.53 28.35
N LEU A 322 12.37 -26.15 28.72
CA LEU A 322 11.42 -25.39 27.91
C LEU A 322 11.71 -23.88 27.96
N SER A 323 12.86 -23.47 28.53
CA SER A 323 13.10 -22.07 28.88
C SER A 323 13.75 -21.21 27.81
N LEU A 324 14.02 -21.65 26.57
CA LEU A 324 14.83 -20.79 25.67
C LEU A 324 14.63 -20.91 24.14
N PHE A 325 13.52 -21.47 23.64
CA PHE A 325 13.31 -21.52 22.17
C PHE A 325 12.04 -20.83 21.65
N TRP A 326 11.33 -20.07 22.49
CA TRP A 326 10.15 -19.29 22.06
C TRP A 326 10.13 -17.84 22.56
N ILE A 327 11.27 -17.33 23.01
CA ILE A 327 11.52 -15.89 23.20
C ILE A 327 12.91 -15.59 22.64
N SER A 328 13.00 -15.44 21.32
CA SER A 328 13.95 -14.53 20.63
C SER A 328 13.36 -14.16 19.28
#